data_AF-A0A1L7BD89-F1
#
_entry.id   AF-A0A1L7BD89-F1
#
_cell.length_a   1.000
_cell.length_b   1.000
_cell.length_c   1.000
_cell.angle_alpha   90.00
_cell.angle_beta   90.00
_cell.angle_gamma   90.00
#
_symmetry.space_group_name_H-M   'P 1'
#
loop_
_entity.id
_entity.type
_entity.pdbx_description
1 polymer ?
#
loop_
_entity_poly.entity_id
_entity_poly.type
_entity_poly.pdbx_seq_one_letter_code
_entity_poly.pdbx_strand_id
1 'polypeptide(L)'
;MYWYHRPFIWHSGWFSWIVPVIGLIVLIFFAFLIYKLIKNSERHPDFRYEKNFETYDNSLKILNERLAKGEIGEEEYKKLKNLILKH
;
A
#
# COMPACT_ATOMS: atom_id res chain seq x y z
N MET A 1 -42.49 6.90 29.35
CA MET A 1 -41.38 6.90 30.33
C MET A 1 -40.20 6.22 29.70
N TYR A 2 -39.18 6.97 29.31
CA TYR A 2 -37.97 6.42 28.70
C TYR A 2 -37.19 5.66 29.77
N TRP A 3 -37.22 4.34 29.67
CA TRP A 3 -36.39 3.46 30.47
C TRP A 3 -34.93 3.64 30.03
N TYR A 4 -34.22 4.54 30.69
CA TYR A 4 -32.77 4.44 30.77
C TYR A 4 -32.46 3.21 31.63
N HIS A 5 -32.39 2.04 31.00
CA HIS A 5 -31.64 0.94 31.57
C HIS A 5 -30.18 1.38 31.63
N ARG A 6 -29.81 2.04 32.73
CA ARG A 6 -28.41 2.01 33.16
C ARG A 6 -28.09 0.53 33.34
N PRO A 7 -27.09 -0.06 32.67
CA PRO A 7 -26.51 -1.27 33.17
C PRO A 7 -25.86 -0.90 34.50
N PHE A 8 -26.69 -1.00 35.53
CA PHE A 8 -26.34 -1.32 36.89
C PHE A 8 -25.34 -2.49 36.84
N ILE A 9 -24.44 -2.57 37.82
CA ILE A 9 -23.33 -3.53 37.90
C ILE A 9 -22.17 -3.01 37.02
N TRP A 10 -21.11 -2.38 37.55
CA TRP A 10 -19.92 -3.07 38.07
C TRP A 10 -18.96 -2.07 38.77
N HIS A 11 -19.41 -1.33 39.77
CA HIS A 11 -18.51 -0.60 40.69
C HIS A 11 -18.38 -1.33 42.02
N SER A 12 -17.89 -2.58 41.99
CA SER A 12 -17.24 -3.18 43.16
C SER A 12 -15.77 -2.77 43.11
N GLY A 13 -15.28 -2.13 44.17
CA GLY A 13 -14.11 -1.25 44.26
C GLY A 13 -12.79 -1.65 43.61
N TRP A 14 -12.61 -2.89 43.15
CA TRP A 14 -11.41 -3.35 42.44
C TRP A 14 -11.54 -3.24 40.91
N PHE A 15 -12.72 -3.44 40.34
CA PHE A 15 -12.93 -3.35 38.88
C PHE A 15 -12.87 -1.91 38.36
N SER A 16 -13.15 -0.92 39.21
CA SER A 16 -13.14 0.49 38.82
C SER A 16 -11.75 1.01 38.41
N TRP A 17 -10.67 0.39 38.91
CA TRP A 17 -9.28 0.75 38.56
C TRP A 17 -8.73 -0.12 37.43
N ILE A 18 -9.28 -1.31 37.25
CA ILE A 18 -8.84 -2.27 36.21
C ILE A 18 -9.38 -1.86 34.83
N VAL A 19 -10.60 -1.33 34.77
CA VAL A 19 -11.24 -0.87 33.51
C VAL A 19 -10.41 0.19 32.76
N PRO A 20 -9.92 1.29 33.38
CA PRO A 20 -9.10 2.25 32.66
C PRO A 20 -7.75 1.68 32.24
N VAL A 21 -7.17 0.76 33.01
CA VAL A 21 -5.90 0.09 32.66
C VAL A 21 -6.07 -0.83 31.45
N ILE A 22 -7.13 -1.64 31.42
CA ILE A 22 -7.47 -2.46 30.24
C ILE A 22 -7.73 -1.57 29.03
N GLY A 23 -8.47 -0.47 29.19
CA GLY A 23 -8.77 0.47 28.12
C GLY A 23 -7.49 1.08 27.52
N LEU A 24 -6.54 1.45 28.37
CA LEU A 24 -5.25 1.99 27.94
C LEU A 24 -4.42 0.95 27.17
N ILE A 25 -4.39 -0.31 27.65
CA ILE A 25 -3.69 -1.41 26.97
C ILE A 25 -4.28 -1.65 25.58
N VAL A 26 -5.62 -1.69 25.45
CA VAL A 26 -6.30 -1.88 24.16
C VAL A 26 -6.00 -0.72 23.21
N LEU A 27 -5.99 0.53 23.72
CA LEU A 27 -5.68 1.70 22.91
C LEU A 27 -4.24 1.66 22.37
N ILE A 28 -3.27 1.31 23.22
CA ILE A 28 -1.87 1.14 22.82
C ILE A 28 -1.75 0.01 21.78
N PHE A 29 -2.45 -1.10 21.97
CA PHE A 29 -2.46 -2.21 21.01
C PHE A 29 -3.02 -1.81 19.65
N PHE A 30 -4.13 -1.06 19.62
CA PHE A 30 -4.70 -0.53 18.37
C PHE A 30 -3.76 0.48 17.70
N ALA A 31 -3.17 1.40 18.46
CA ALA A 31 -2.18 2.34 17.93
C ALA A 31 -0.96 1.60 17.34
N PHE A 32 -0.49 0.54 18.00
CA PHE A 32 0.59 -0.31 17.49
C PHE A 32 0.19 -1.04 16.20
N LEU A 33 -1.04 -1.57 16.12
CA LEU A 33 -1.56 -2.20 14.90
C LEU A 33 -1.62 -1.19 13.74
N ILE A 34 -2.12 0.02 13.98
CA ILE A 34 -2.18 1.09 12.97
C ILE A 34 -0.77 1.49 12.55
N TYR A 35 0.14 1.73 13.50
CA TYR A 35 1.55 2.03 13.22
C TYR A 35 2.22 0.92 12.39
N LYS A 36 1.99 -0.35 12.73
CA LYS A 36 2.50 -1.50 11.99
C LYS A 36 1.88 -1.59 10.61
N LEU A 37 0.59 -1.28 10.45
CA LEU A 37 -0.10 -1.30 9.16
C LEU A 37 0.42 -0.19 8.23
N ILE A 38 0.62 1.02 8.74
CA ILE A 38 1.21 2.15 8.00
C ILE A 38 2.67 1.84 7.64
N LYS A 39 3.47 1.38 8.60
CA LYS A 39 4.88 1.01 8.37
C LYS A 39 5.04 -0.17 7.40
N ASN A 40 4.08 -1.10 7.39
CA ASN A 40 4.07 -2.20 6.44
C ASN A 40 3.45 -1.79 5.09
N SER A 41 2.71 -0.69 5.02
CA SER A 41 2.25 -0.08 3.77
C SER A 41 3.34 0.71 3.06
N GLU A 42 4.38 1.18 3.78
CA GLU A 42 5.60 1.74 3.16
C GLU A 42 6.54 0.65 2.61
N ARG A 43 6.33 -0.61 2.98
CA ARG A 43 6.94 -1.76 2.29
C ARG A 43 5.99 -2.22 1.21
N HIS A 44 5.97 -1.50 0.08
CA HIS A 44 5.33 -1.87 -1.18
C HIS A 44 4.03 -2.68 -1.01
N PRO A 45 2.83 -2.09 -1.16
CA PRO A 45 1.79 -2.88 -1.81
C PRO A 45 2.43 -3.32 -3.12
N ASP A 46 2.82 -4.59 -3.24
CA ASP A 46 3.42 -5.11 -4.45
C ASP A 46 2.33 -5.00 -5.51
N PHE A 47 2.42 -3.88 -6.21
CA PHE A 47 1.56 -3.40 -7.24
C PHE A 47 1.62 -4.47 -8.31
N ARG A 48 0.64 -5.39 -8.32
CA ARG A 48 0.39 -6.26 -9.47
C ARG A 48 0.04 -5.47 -10.75
N TYR A 49 0.07 -4.13 -10.70
CA TYR A 49 -0.04 -3.21 -11.82
C TYR A 49 1.31 -2.67 -12.34
N GLU A 50 2.43 -2.85 -11.63
CA GLU A 50 3.72 -2.20 -11.98
C GLU A 50 4.61 -3.06 -12.89
N LYS A 51 4.36 -4.38 -12.97
CA LYS A 51 5.15 -5.28 -13.84
C LYS A 51 5.07 -4.92 -15.33
N ASN A 52 3.93 -4.36 -15.77
CA ASN A 52 3.77 -3.95 -17.17
C ASN A 52 4.51 -2.64 -17.46
N PHE A 53 4.57 -1.70 -16.52
CA PHE A 53 5.27 -0.43 -16.70
C PHE A 53 6.79 -0.60 -16.73
N GLU A 54 7.36 -1.42 -15.84
CA GLU A 54 8.80 -1.73 -15.89
C GLU A 54 9.19 -2.47 -17.18
N THR A 55 8.34 -3.36 -17.66
CA THR A 55 8.61 -4.10 -18.92
C THR A 55 8.57 -3.16 -20.12
N TYR A 56 7.61 -2.22 -20.13
CA TYR A 56 7.48 -1.20 -21.16
C TYR A 56 8.71 -0.27 -21.21
N ASP A 57 9.14 0.22 -20.05
CA ASP A 57 10.24 1.19 -19.96
C ASP A 57 11.58 0.53 -20.34
N ASN A 58 11.80 -0.72 -19.91
CA ASN A 58 12.95 -1.52 -20.34
C ASN A 58 12.94 -1.78 -21.86
N SER A 59 11.77 -2.03 -22.46
CA SER A 59 11.66 -2.28 -23.90
C SER A 59 12.02 -1.03 -24.73
N LEU A 60 11.58 0.16 -24.29
CA LEU A 60 11.96 1.42 -24.92
C LEU A 60 13.45 1.73 -24.76
N LYS A 61 14.03 1.43 -23.59
CA LYS A 61 15.47 1.62 -23.34
C LYS A 61 16.33 0.80 -24.29
N ILE A 62 16.01 -0.48 -24.46
CA ILE A 62 16.72 -1.37 -25.40
C ILE A 62 16.59 -0.84 -26.83
N LEU A 63 15.40 -0.38 -27.22
CA LEU A 63 15.16 0.18 -28.55
C LEU A 63 16.02 1.43 -28.81
N ASN A 64 16.13 2.33 -27.83
CA ASN A 64 16.97 3.53 -27.92
C ASN A 64 18.47 3.18 -28.00
N GLU A 65 18.93 2.20 -27.22
CA GLU A 65 20.33 1.75 -27.26
C GLU A 65 20.71 1.19 -28.64
N ARG A 66 19.81 0.41 -29.27
CA ARG A 66 20.05 -0.12 -30.62
C ARG A 66 20.13 0.97 -31.69
N LEU A 67 19.29 2.00 -31.60
CA LEU A 67 19.36 3.15 -32.49
C LEU A 67 20.68 3.91 -32.29
N ALA A 68 21.10 4.14 -31.04
CA ALA A 68 22.34 4.83 -30.73
C ALA A 68 23.58 4.07 -31.21
N LYS A 69 23.53 2.74 -31.21
CA LYS A 69 24.58 1.86 -31.77
C LYS A 69 24.54 1.78 -33.30
N GLY A 70 23.48 2.29 -33.95
CA GLY A 70 23.28 2.17 -35.39
C GLY A 70 22.91 0.74 -35.83
N GLU A 71 22.47 -0.12 -34.91
CA GLU A 71 22.03 -1.49 -35.22
C GLU A 71 20.67 -1.50 -35.95
N ILE A 72 19.89 -0.43 -35.81
CA ILE A 72 18.59 -0.24 -36.45
C ILE A 72 18.52 1.15 -37.10
N GLY A 73 17.75 1.26 -38.18
CA GLY A 73 17.49 2.54 -38.84
C GLY A 73 16.36 3.34 -38.17
N GLU A 74 16.25 4.63 -38.50
CA GLU A 74 15.20 5.52 -37.95
C GLU A 74 13.78 5.05 -38.29
N GLU A 75 13.58 4.48 -39.49
CA GLU A 75 12.27 3.98 -39.91
C GLU A 75 11.83 2.75 -39.10
N GLU A 76 12.75 1.84 -38.85
CA GLU A 76 12.52 0.64 -38.02
C GLU A 76 12.27 1.04 -36.57
N TYR A 77 13.04 2.00 -36.05
CA TYR A 77 12.84 2.56 -34.72
C TYR A 77 11.42 3.12 -34.55
N LYS A 78 10.93 3.93 -35.51
CA LYS A 78 9.57 4.50 -35.46
C LYS A 78 8.49 3.42 -35.46
N LYS A 79 8.64 2.36 -36.28
CA LYS A 79 7.69 1.24 -36.33
C LYS A 79 7.64 0.49 -34.99
N LEU A 80 8.79 0.12 -34.44
CA LEU A 80 8.90 -0.62 -33.18
C LEU A 80 8.41 0.21 -31.98
N LYS A 81 8.75 1.49 -31.93
CA LYS A 81 8.29 2.42 -30.90
C LYS A 81 6.76 2.53 -30.87
N ASN A 82 6.13 2.62 -32.04
CA ASN A 82 4.67 2.66 -32.16
C ASN A 82 4.00 1.35 -31.73
N LEU A 83 4.62 0.20 -31.97
CA LEU A 83 4.11 -1.09 -31.50
C LEU A 83 4.15 -1.19 -29.97
N ILE A 84 5.24 -0.70 -29.36
CA ILE A 84 5.39 -0.67 -27.90
C ILE A 84 4.38 0.30 -27.28
N LEU A 85 4.19 1.49 -27.86
CA LEU A 85 3.26 2.53 -27.37
C LEU A 85 1.76 2.20 -27.53
N LYS A 86 1.39 1.34 -28.47
CA LYS A 86 -0.02 1.03 -28.78
C LYS A 86 -0.60 -0.06 -27.87
N HIS A 87 0.25 -0.73 -27.09
CA HIS A 87 -0.11 -1.86 -26.24
C HIS A 87 -0.17 -1.48 -24.76
#